data_AF-F2Z8V0-F1
#
_entry.id   AF-F2Z8V0-F1
#
_cell.length_a   1.000
_cell.length_b   1.000
_cell.length_c   1.000
_cell.angle_alpha   90.00
_cell.angle_beta   90.00
_cell.angle_gamma   90.00
#
_symmetry.space_group_name_H-M   'P 1'
#
loop_
_entity.id
_entity.type
_entity.pdbx_description
1 polymer ?
#
loop_
_entity_poly.entity_id
_entity_poly.type
_entity_poly.pdbx_seq_one_letter_code
_entity_poly.pdbx_strand_id
1 'polypeptide(L)'
;MRFCPPAAFQRLPSGRWLRCEGGRRMGEKMSRVELLEMLRDVGTARGQAWVLFDDVSAGQRQAAEAAARRGLVEVAGQEALEELSVHEGRTVEWAARLTPEAHDALVYAQTTVVPNPWAEPAQSERLVELRPSQMDVLRRYLSLTQQLRVPPAAGLAERVRTAYFDRSRSRWIMCLSEEQATSAAYAFFLHSVHGSVAEANRFAREYGTVYRADTSTGRLQPARLR
;
A
#
# COMPACT_ATOMS: atom_id res chain seq x y z
N MET A 1 -23.23 -24.40 -27.59
CA MET A 1 -23.51 -24.43 -26.14
C MET A 1 -22.24 -24.90 -25.43
N ARG A 2 -21.62 -24.06 -24.59
CA ARG A 2 -20.46 -24.45 -23.77
C ARG A 2 -20.87 -24.24 -22.30
N PHE A 3 -20.67 -25.30 -21.52
CA PHE A 3 -21.13 -25.47 -20.14
C PHE A 3 -20.56 -24.43 -19.17
N CYS A 4 -21.40 -23.98 -18.23
CA CYS A 4 -21.04 -23.22 -17.03
C CYS A 4 -20.31 -24.12 -16.02
N PRO A 5 -19.27 -23.63 -15.31
CA PRO A 5 -19.00 -24.08 -13.96
C PRO A 5 -19.77 -23.19 -12.95
N PRO A 6 -20.48 -23.79 -11.95
CA PRO A 6 -21.04 -23.05 -10.83
C PRO A 6 -19.97 -22.84 -9.75
N ALA A 7 -20.23 -21.91 -8.83
CA ALA A 7 -19.39 -21.52 -7.68
C ALA A 7 -18.26 -20.51 -7.97
N ALA A 8 -18.64 -19.25 -8.07
CA ALA A 8 -17.73 -18.14 -7.81
C ALA A 8 -18.30 -17.29 -6.67
N PHE A 9 -17.49 -16.99 -5.65
CA PHE A 9 -17.86 -15.98 -4.66
C PHE A 9 -17.59 -14.58 -5.23
N GLN A 10 -18.56 -13.66 -5.13
CA GLN A 10 -18.38 -12.24 -5.44
C GLN A 10 -18.46 -11.40 -4.16
N ARG A 11 -17.58 -10.41 -4.05
CA ARG A 11 -17.58 -9.45 -2.95
C ARG A 11 -18.67 -8.42 -3.20
N LEU A 12 -19.64 -8.34 -2.29
CA LEU A 12 -20.65 -7.30 -2.31
C LEU A 12 -20.06 -5.93 -1.94
N PRO A 13 -20.74 -4.82 -2.29
CA PRO A 13 -20.41 -3.48 -1.78
C PRO A 13 -20.37 -3.39 -0.25
N SER A 14 -21.07 -4.30 0.43
CA SER A 14 -21.06 -4.44 1.89
C SER A 14 -19.81 -5.15 2.45
N GLY A 15 -18.89 -5.58 1.59
CA GLY A 15 -17.68 -6.31 1.96
C GLY A 15 -17.87 -7.81 2.16
N ARG A 16 -19.12 -8.32 2.15
CA ARG A 16 -19.45 -9.75 2.35
C ARG A 16 -19.37 -10.54 1.04
N TRP A 17 -18.80 -11.74 1.08
CA TRP A 17 -18.76 -12.63 -0.08
C TRP A 17 -20.06 -13.44 -0.19
N LEU A 18 -20.69 -13.44 -1.38
CA LEU A 18 -21.84 -14.29 -1.69
C LEU A 18 -21.49 -15.31 -2.77
N ARG A 19 -22.00 -16.53 -2.60
CA ARG A 19 -21.93 -17.60 -3.60
C ARG A 19 -22.82 -17.20 -4.79
N CYS A 20 -22.21 -16.93 -5.95
CA CYS A 20 -22.95 -16.60 -7.16
C CYS A 20 -23.22 -17.86 -8.00
N GLU A 21 -24.49 -18.04 -8.38
CA GLU A 21 -24.94 -19.08 -9.31
C GLU A 21 -24.85 -18.67 -10.80
N GLY A 22 -24.32 -17.48 -11.11
CA GLY A 22 -24.20 -16.99 -12.48
C GLY A 22 -22.99 -16.08 -12.66
N GLY A 23 -22.14 -16.41 -13.64
CA GLY A 23 -20.81 -15.80 -13.82
C GLY A 23 -20.76 -14.52 -14.66
N ARG A 24 -19.87 -13.60 -14.25
CA ARG A 24 -18.78 -12.90 -14.98
C ARG A 24 -18.20 -11.83 -14.02
N ARG A 25 -16.91 -11.46 -14.02
CA ARG A 25 -16.01 -11.15 -15.15
C ARG A 25 -14.55 -11.54 -14.84
N MET A 26 -13.89 -12.06 -15.86
CA MET A 26 -12.51 -12.56 -15.88
C MET A 26 -11.58 -11.40 -16.21
N GLY A 27 -10.51 -11.19 -15.43
CA GLY A 27 -9.40 -10.33 -15.83
C GLY A 27 -8.66 -9.56 -14.73
N GLU A 28 -9.19 -9.45 -13.51
CA GLU A 28 -8.49 -8.74 -12.45
C GLU A 28 -7.78 -9.73 -11.53
N LYS A 29 -6.45 -9.60 -11.42
CA LYS A 29 -5.66 -10.40 -10.48
C LYS A 29 -6.08 -10.01 -9.07
N MET A 30 -6.80 -10.89 -8.39
CA MET A 30 -7.09 -10.76 -6.96
C MET A 30 -5.80 -10.48 -6.20
N SER A 31 -5.81 -9.40 -5.41
CA SER A 31 -4.68 -9.09 -4.54
C SER A 31 -4.53 -10.16 -3.46
N ARG A 32 -3.34 -10.26 -2.88
CA ARG A 32 -3.07 -11.27 -1.85
C ARG A 32 -3.97 -11.09 -0.62
N VAL A 33 -4.22 -9.85 -0.20
CA VAL A 33 -5.08 -9.57 0.95
C VAL A 33 -6.52 -10.00 0.65
N GLU A 34 -7.04 -9.69 -0.53
CA GLU A 34 -8.38 -10.11 -0.95
C GLU A 34 -8.54 -11.63 -0.99
N LEU A 35 -7.50 -12.36 -1.42
CA LEU A 35 -7.50 -13.83 -1.37
C LEU A 35 -7.61 -14.34 0.07
N LEU A 36 -6.81 -13.80 0.99
CA LEU A 36 -6.83 -14.22 2.38
C LEU A 36 -8.18 -13.87 3.06
N GLU A 37 -8.74 -12.69 2.78
CA GLU A 37 -10.08 -12.30 3.24
C GLU A 37 -11.14 -13.27 2.73
N MET A 38 -11.09 -13.63 1.45
CA MET A 38 -12.02 -14.59 0.86
C MET A 38 -11.91 -15.96 1.54
N LEU A 39 -10.70 -16.49 1.74
CA LEU A 39 -10.53 -17.79 2.41
C LEU A 39 -11.05 -17.78 3.85
N ARG A 40 -10.79 -16.71 4.61
CA ARG A 40 -11.34 -16.53 5.97
C ARG A 40 -12.86 -16.54 5.96
N ASP A 41 -13.46 -15.74 5.08
CA ASP A 41 -14.89 -15.52 5.06
C ASP A 41 -15.62 -16.80 4.60
N VAL A 42 -15.07 -17.52 3.61
CA VAL A 42 -15.58 -18.82 3.18
C VAL A 42 -15.47 -19.88 4.29
N GLY A 43 -14.31 -19.99 4.94
CA GLY A 43 -14.15 -20.91 6.07
C GLY A 43 -15.14 -20.60 7.21
N THR A 44 -15.26 -19.32 7.57
CA THR A 44 -16.22 -18.86 8.59
C THR A 44 -17.66 -19.22 8.23
N ALA A 45 -18.06 -19.03 6.97
CA ALA A 45 -19.41 -19.37 6.50
C ALA A 45 -19.71 -20.87 6.59
N ARG A 46 -18.68 -21.72 6.46
CA ARG A 46 -18.80 -23.17 6.65
C ARG A 46 -18.72 -23.60 8.11
N GLY A 47 -18.35 -22.69 9.02
CA GLY A 47 -18.05 -23.04 10.42
C GLY A 47 -16.79 -23.88 10.59
N GLN A 48 -15.90 -23.92 9.58
CA GLN A 48 -14.65 -24.70 9.62
C GLN A 48 -13.49 -23.92 9.01
N ALA A 49 -12.26 -24.22 9.44
CA ALA A 49 -11.07 -23.54 8.91
C ALA A 49 -10.75 -23.91 7.45
N TRP A 50 -11.23 -25.07 6.97
CA TRP A 50 -10.92 -25.59 5.64
C TRP A 50 -11.90 -25.10 4.57
N VAL A 51 -11.35 -24.49 3.53
CA VAL A 51 -12.04 -24.12 2.29
C VAL A 51 -11.85 -25.25 1.28
N LEU A 52 -12.94 -25.73 0.68
CA LEU A 52 -12.91 -26.90 -0.19
C LEU A 52 -12.89 -26.52 -1.68
N PHE A 53 -12.65 -27.53 -2.52
CA PHE A 53 -12.64 -27.39 -3.97
C PHE A 53 -13.86 -26.65 -4.54
N ASP A 54 -15.08 -27.00 -4.11
CA ASP A 54 -16.32 -26.43 -4.66
C ASP A 54 -16.63 -25.01 -4.18
N ASP A 55 -15.82 -24.49 -3.25
CA ASP A 55 -15.98 -23.16 -2.71
C ASP A 55 -15.14 -22.13 -3.49
N VAL A 56 -14.22 -22.56 -4.35
CA VAL A 56 -13.26 -21.69 -5.04
C VAL A 56 -13.09 -22.05 -6.52
N SER A 57 -12.90 -21.01 -7.34
CA SER A 57 -12.54 -21.18 -8.75
C SER A 57 -11.10 -21.70 -8.93
N ALA A 58 -10.79 -22.24 -10.11
CA ALA A 58 -9.43 -22.68 -10.44
C ALA A 58 -8.36 -21.58 -10.28
N GLY A 59 -8.69 -20.33 -10.61
CA GLY A 59 -7.78 -19.19 -10.43
C GLY A 59 -7.51 -18.86 -8.95
N GLN A 60 -8.54 -18.97 -8.10
CA GLN A 60 -8.40 -18.77 -6.65
C GLN A 60 -7.56 -19.88 -6.01
N ARG A 61 -7.74 -21.13 -6.45
CA ARG A 61 -6.90 -22.25 -6.03
C ARG A 61 -5.44 -22.06 -6.42
N GLN A 62 -5.14 -21.65 -7.66
CA GLN A 62 -3.77 -21.35 -8.07
C GLN A 62 -3.16 -20.22 -7.22
N ALA A 63 -3.96 -19.21 -6.87
CA ALA A 63 -3.53 -18.13 -5.98
C ALA A 63 -3.29 -18.63 -4.54
N ALA A 64 -4.12 -19.54 -4.02
CA ALA A 64 -3.95 -20.18 -2.72
C ALA A 64 -2.68 -21.04 -2.67
N GLU A 65 -2.40 -21.83 -3.70
CA GLU A 65 -1.13 -22.58 -3.82
C GLU A 65 0.09 -21.65 -3.88
N ALA A 66 -0.03 -20.51 -4.59
CA ALA A 66 1.03 -19.51 -4.61
C ALA A 66 1.24 -18.83 -3.24
N ALA A 67 0.18 -18.67 -2.45
CA ALA A 67 0.25 -18.20 -1.07
C ALA A 67 0.81 -19.27 -0.12
N ALA A 68 0.55 -20.55 -0.40
CA ALA A 68 1.09 -21.67 0.38
C ALA A 68 2.61 -21.77 0.28
N ARG A 69 3.19 -21.52 -0.91
CA ARG A 69 4.64 -21.38 -1.09
C ARG A 69 5.28 -20.25 -0.26
N ARG A 70 4.48 -19.37 0.33
CA ARG A 70 4.91 -18.27 1.20
C ARG A 70 4.56 -18.50 2.67
N GLY A 71 4.05 -19.69 3.03
CA GLY A 71 3.64 -20.01 4.39
C GLY A 71 2.37 -19.31 4.86
N LEU A 72 1.59 -18.69 3.96
CA LEU A 72 0.37 -17.99 4.34
C LEU A 72 -0.86 -18.89 4.31
N VAL A 73 -0.86 -19.89 3.45
CA VAL A 73 -1.95 -20.85 3.31
C VAL A 73 -1.39 -22.25 3.51
N GLU A 74 -2.11 -23.07 4.25
CA GLU A 74 -1.84 -24.50 4.32
C GLU A 74 -2.76 -25.21 3.33
N VAL A 75 -2.17 -26.02 2.45
CA VAL A 75 -2.93 -26.93 1.57
C VAL A 75 -2.96 -28.29 2.25
N ALA A 76 -4.15 -28.88 2.34
CA ALA A 76 -4.35 -30.16 3.02
C ALA A 76 -3.46 -31.26 2.43
N GLY A 77 -2.75 -31.97 3.30
CA GLY A 77 -2.11 -33.23 2.96
C GLY A 77 -3.13 -34.37 2.85
N GLN A 78 -2.67 -35.57 2.47
CA GLN A 78 -3.54 -36.71 2.21
C GLN A 78 -4.39 -37.11 3.44
N GLU A 79 -3.79 -37.19 4.63
CA GLU A 79 -4.49 -37.52 5.88
C GLU A 79 -5.63 -36.53 6.18
N ALA A 80 -5.36 -35.22 6.06
CA ALA A 80 -6.38 -34.19 6.26
C ALA A 80 -7.49 -34.26 5.20
N LEU A 81 -7.18 -34.62 3.95
CA LEU A 81 -8.19 -34.82 2.91
C LEU A 81 -9.07 -36.04 3.18
N GLU A 82 -8.51 -37.12 3.73
CA GLU A 82 -9.26 -38.32 4.13
C GLU A 82 -10.23 -38.00 5.27
N GLU A 83 -9.75 -37.33 6.32
CA GLU A 83 -10.60 -36.85 7.43
C GLU A 83 -11.72 -35.93 6.95
N LEU A 84 -11.40 -34.97 6.09
CA LEU A 84 -12.38 -34.06 5.49
C LEU A 84 -13.37 -34.81 4.61
N SER A 85 -12.93 -35.85 3.88
CA SER A 85 -13.82 -36.65 3.04
C SER A 85 -14.84 -37.44 3.86
N VAL A 86 -14.40 -37.99 5.00
CA VAL A 86 -15.29 -38.65 5.97
C VAL A 86 -16.28 -37.64 6.54
N HIS A 87 -15.81 -36.46 6.94
CA HIS A 87 -16.64 -35.42 7.53
C HIS A 87 -17.70 -34.88 6.54
N GLU A 88 -17.32 -34.67 5.28
CA GLU A 88 -18.20 -34.14 4.23
C GLU A 88 -19.10 -35.22 3.60
N GLY A 89 -18.89 -36.50 3.92
CA GLY A 89 -19.61 -37.63 3.34
C GLY A 89 -19.36 -37.82 1.84
N ARG A 90 -18.28 -37.25 1.31
CA ARG A 90 -17.91 -37.27 -0.12
C ARG A 90 -16.40 -37.06 -0.26
N THR A 91 -15.84 -37.51 -1.37
CA THR A 91 -14.41 -37.31 -1.66
C THR A 91 -14.08 -35.83 -1.78
N VAL A 92 -13.10 -35.38 -0.99
CA VAL A 92 -12.51 -34.04 -1.03
C VAL A 92 -11.14 -34.14 -1.69
N GLU A 93 -11.03 -33.57 -2.89
CA GLU A 93 -9.78 -33.63 -3.69
C GLU A 93 -8.82 -32.49 -3.36
N TRP A 94 -9.31 -31.43 -2.72
CA TRP A 94 -8.52 -30.26 -2.39
C TRP A 94 -9.16 -29.50 -1.24
N ALA A 95 -8.33 -29.08 -0.30
CA ALA A 95 -8.72 -28.14 0.74
C ALA A 95 -7.54 -27.23 1.10
N ALA A 96 -7.85 -26.01 1.52
CA ALA A 96 -6.87 -25.06 2.02
C ALA A 96 -7.41 -24.29 3.22
N ARG A 97 -6.54 -23.93 4.14
CA ARG A 97 -6.86 -23.06 5.28
C ARG A 97 -5.82 -21.97 5.47
N LEU A 98 -6.22 -20.89 6.14
CA LEU A 98 -5.26 -19.88 6.56
C LEU A 98 -4.35 -20.43 7.66
N THR A 99 -3.07 -20.08 7.59
CA THR A 99 -2.14 -20.23 8.70
C THR A 99 -2.37 -19.16 9.78
N PRO A 100 -1.90 -19.35 11.02
CA PRO A 100 -1.87 -18.29 12.02
C PRO A 100 -1.20 -17.01 11.50
N GLU A 101 -0.08 -17.14 10.79
CA GLU A 101 0.66 -16.00 10.23
C GLU A 101 -0.15 -15.23 9.18
N ALA A 102 -0.98 -15.91 8.39
CA ALA A 102 -1.90 -15.23 7.48
C ALA A 102 -3.05 -14.54 8.20
N HIS A 103 -3.51 -15.09 9.32
CA HIS A 103 -4.50 -14.44 10.17
C HIS A 103 -3.94 -13.13 10.76
N ASP A 104 -2.70 -13.17 11.28
CA ASP A 104 -2.00 -11.99 11.77
C ASP A 104 -1.74 -10.97 10.65
N ALA A 105 -1.36 -11.44 9.45
CA ALA A 105 -1.18 -10.57 8.29
C ALA A 105 -2.48 -9.86 7.89
N LEU A 106 -3.64 -10.53 8.00
CA LEU A 106 -4.95 -9.92 7.76
C LEU A 106 -5.28 -8.87 8.82
N VAL A 107 -5.11 -9.18 10.11
CA VAL A 107 -5.34 -8.24 11.20
C VAL A 107 -4.42 -7.01 11.05
N TYR A 108 -3.14 -7.23 10.73
CA TYR A 108 -2.19 -6.16 10.48
C TYR A 108 -2.60 -5.30 9.27
N ALA A 109 -2.99 -5.92 8.16
CA ALA A 109 -3.44 -5.19 6.97
C ALA A 109 -4.72 -4.36 7.25
N GLN A 110 -5.64 -4.87 8.05
CA GLN A 110 -6.91 -4.19 8.41
C GLN A 110 -6.71 -3.06 9.43
N THR A 111 -5.70 -3.17 10.29
CA THR A 111 -5.35 -2.13 11.29
C THR A 111 -4.36 -1.10 10.75
N THR A 112 -3.71 -1.39 9.62
CA THR A 112 -2.87 -0.42 8.92
C THR A 112 -3.75 0.70 8.39
N VAL A 113 -3.75 1.84 9.08
CA VAL A 113 -4.23 3.10 8.51
C VAL A 113 -3.31 3.42 7.34
N VAL A 114 -3.72 3.11 6.12
CA VAL A 114 -3.13 3.73 4.94
C VAL A 114 -3.57 5.20 5.01
N PRO A 115 -2.66 6.17 5.25
CA PRO A 115 -3.04 7.56 5.25
C PRO A 115 -3.66 7.85 3.89
N ASN A 116 -4.91 8.31 3.85
CA ASN A 116 -5.52 8.70 2.58
C ASN A 116 -4.69 9.87 2.04
N PRO A 117 -3.87 9.67 0.98
CA PRO A 117 -3.03 10.75 0.46
C PRO A 117 -3.86 11.83 -0.23
N TRP A 118 -5.15 11.56 -0.47
CA TRP A 118 -6.16 12.46 -1.02
C TRP A 118 -7.12 12.99 0.05
N ALA A 119 -6.84 12.77 1.35
CA ALA A 119 -7.55 13.52 2.38
C ALA A 119 -7.36 15.01 2.06
N GLU A 120 -8.46 15.76 2.02
CA GLU A 120 -8.40 17.17 1.67
C GLU A 120 -7.35 17.86 2.55
N PRO A 121 -6.35 18.52 1.95
CA PRO A 121 -5.36 19.22 2.75
C PRO A 121 -6.09 20.25 3.62
N ALA A 122 -5.65 20.43 4.85
CA ALA A 122 -6.12 21.58 5.63
C ALA A 122 -5.93 22.86 4.80
N GLN A 123 -6.72 23.92 5.02
CA GLN A 123 -6.68 25.15 4.20
C GLN A 123 -5.27 25.79 4.05
N SER A 124 -4.33 25.45 4.93
CA SER A 124 -2.93 25.92 4.92
C SER A 124 -1.89 24.88 4.46
N GLU A 125 -2.34 23.67 4.09
CA GLU A 125 -1.51 22.59 3.58
C GLU A 125 -1.65 22.44 2.06
N ARG A 126 -0.60 21.93 1.44
CA ARG A 126 -0.54 21.67 0.00
C ARG A 126 -0.15 20.23 -0.24
N LEU A 127 -0.76 19.61 -1.23
CA LEU A 127 -0.34 18.30 -1.72
C LEU A 127 1.00 18.43 -2.45
N VAL A 128 1.97 17.61 -2.08
CA VAL A 128 3.31 17.55 -2.68
C VAL A 128 3.59 16.13 -3.13
N GLU A 129 3.88 16.01 -4.42
CA GLU A 129 4.36 14.80 -5.08
C GLU A 129 5.88 14.88 -5.29
N LEU A 130 6.64 14.01 -4.62
CA LEU A 130 8.09 13.91 -4.78
C LEU A 130 8.50 12.68 -5.58
N ARG A 131 9.55 12.81 -6.38
CA ARG A 131 10.25 11.65 -6.96
C ARG A 131 10.99 10.85 -5.88
N PRO A 132 11.34 9.57 -6.12
CA PRO A 132 12.22 8.82 -5.24
C PRO A 132 13.50 9.58 -4.88
N SER A 133 14.19 10.18 -5.87
CA SER A 133 15.43 10.94 -5.61
C SER A 133 15.20 12.17 -4.72
N GLN A 134 14.10 12.89 -4.90
CA GLN A 134 13.74 14.03 -4.05
C GLN A 134 13.41 13.57 -2.61
N MET A 135 12.74 12.42 -2.46
CA MET A 135 12.46 11.84 -1.16
C MET A 135 13.77 11.41 -0.45
N ASP A 136 14.74 10.88 -1.18
CA ASP A 136 16.03 10.48 -0.62
C ASP A 136 16.83 11.68 -0.09
N VAL A 137 16.83 12.80 -0.85
CA VAL A 137 17.41 14.07 -0.39
C VAL A 137 16.74 14.55 0.89
N LEU A 138 15.42 14.52 0.93
CA LEU A 138 14.65 14.99 2.09
C LEU A 138 14.89 14.11 3.33
N ARG A 139 14.96 12.79 3.17
CA ARG A 139 15.32 11.85 4.24
C ARG A 139 16.73 12.08 4.77
N ARG A 140 17.70 12.33 3.89
CA ARG A 140 19.07 12.70 4.29
C ARG A 140 19.08 13.98 5.10
N TYR A 141 18.41 15.02 4.62
CA TYR A 141 18.29 16.29 5.34
C TYR A 141 17.73 16.11 6.75
N LEU A 142 16.65 15.34 6.89
CA LEU A 142 16.04 15.04 8.20
C LEU A 142 16.95 14.19 9.10
N SER A 143 17.77 13.30 8.55
CA SER A 143 18.74 12.53 9.34
C SER A 143 19.84 13.39 9.96
N LEU A 144 20.10 14.58 9.40
CA LEU A 144 21.12 15.53 9.86
C LEU A 144 20.57 16.60 10.81
N THR A 145 19.31 16.51 11.24
CA THR A 145 18.62 17.53 12.05
C THR A 145 19.46 18.07 13.21
N GLN A 146 20.13 17.20 13.97
CA GLN A 146 20.92 17.59 15.15
C GLN A 146 22.26 18.29 14.81
N GLN A 147 22.69 18.21 13.56
CA GLN A 147 23.96 18.78 13.09
C GLN A 147 23.75 20.08 12.30
N LEU A 148 22.53 20.32 11.82
CA LEU A 148 22.19 21.51 11.05
C LEU A 148 21.98 22.71 11.96
N ARG A 149 22.54 23.86 11.56
CA ARG A 149 22.31 25.14 12.26
C ARG A 149 20.92 25.71 12.00
N VAL A 150 20.31 25.35 10.88
CA VAL A 150 18.91 25.66 10.54
C VAL A 150 18.15 24.35 10.63
N PRO A 151 17.30 24.15 11.67
CA PRO A 151 16.59 22.90 11.85
C PRO A 151 15.47 22.73 10.80
N PRO A 152 15.09 21.49 10.47
CA PRO A 152 13.88 21.24 9.70
C PRO A 152 12.63 21.79 10.39
N ALA A 153 11.64 22.20 9.60
CA ALA A 153 10.35 22.66 10.10
C ALA A 153 9.68 21.57 10.96
N ALA A 154 8.95 22.01 12.00
CA ALA A 154 8.25 21.10 12.90
C ALA A 154 7.28 20.19 12.13
N GLY A 155 7.22 18.92 12.52
CA GLY A 155 6.34 17.92 11.90
C GLY A 155 6.76 17.44 10.50
N LEU A 156 7.77 18.04 9.84
CA LEU A 156 8.21 17.59 8.52
C LEU A 156 8.70 16.13 8.53
N ALA A 157 9.41 15.73 9.60
CA ALA A 157 9.85 14.35 9.77
C ALA A 157 8.68 13.36 9.82
N GLU A 158 7.59 13.72 10.49
CA GLU A 158 6.38 12.89 10.57
C GLU A 158 5.67 12.80 9.22
N ARG A 159 5.58 13.92 8.48
CA ARG A 159 5.04 13.93 7.12
C ARG A 159 5.84 13.03 6.17
N VAL A 160 7.16 13.01 6.28
CA VAL A 160 8.01 12.11 5.47
C VAL A 160 7.87 10.64 5.88
N ARG A 161 7.69 10.35 7.18
CA ARG A 161 7.44 8.98 7.66
C ARG A 161 6.10 8.42 7.20
N THR A 162 5.07 9.27 7.20
CA THR A 162 3.69 8.90 6.83
C THR A 162 3.38 9.11 5.35
N ALA A 163 4.37 9.53 4.55
CA ALA A 163 4.21 9.73 3.11
C ALA A 163 3.82 8.42 2.41
N TYR A 164 2.87 8.51 1.49
CA TYR A 164 2.38 7.39 0.69
C TYR A 164 3.20 7.28 -0.61
N PHE A 165 3.60 6.06 -1.01
CA PHE A 165 4.23 5.85 -2.31
C PHE A 165 3.22 5.33 -3.34
N ASP A 166 2.84 6.20 -4.27
CA ASP A 166 2.06 5.83 -5.45
C ASP A 166 2.97 5.11 -6.46
N ARG A 167 2.78 3.78 -6.56
CA ARG A 167 3.52 2.92 -7.48
C ARG A 167 3.20 3.19 -8.95
N SER A 168 1.99 3.63 -9.26
CA SER A 168 1.56 3.90 -10.64
C SER A 168 2.26 5.13 -11.21
N ARG A 169 2.44 6.17 -10.39
CA ARG A 169 3.13 7.41 -10.76
C ARG A 169 4.62 7.39 -10.44
N SER A 170 5.07 6.42 -9.65
CA SER A 170 6.41 6.40 -9.04
C SER A 170 6.69 7.73 -8.32
N ARG A 171 5.77 8.10 -7.42
CA ARG A 171 5.79 9.35 -6.64
C ARG A 171 5.45 9.09 -5.18
N TRP A 172 6.14 9.80 -4.31
CA TRP A 172 5.76 9.95 -2.91
C TRP A 172 4.77 11.10 -2.77
N ILE A 173 3.67 10.89 -2.08
CA ILE A 173 2.59 11.86 -1.90
C ILE A 173 2.47 12.19 -0.42
N MET A 174 2.44 13.47 -0.09
CA MET A 174 2.23 13.98 1.26
C MET A 174 1.69 15.41 1.25
N CYS A 175 0.97 15.79 2.31
CA CYS A 175 0.56 17.17 2.54
C CYS A 175 1.61 17.89 3.39
N LEU A 176 2.07 19.05 2.92
CA LEU A 176 3.01 19.90 3.64
C LEU A 176 2.37 21.26 3.93
N SER A 177 2.61 21.82 5.11
CA SER A 177 2.35 23.24 5.35
C SER A 177 3.32 24.12 4.53
N GLU A 178 3.07 25.43 4.46
CA GLU A 178 4.00 26.37 3.83
C GLU A 178 5.41 26.32 4.47
N GLU A 179 5.48 26.27 5.79
CA GLU A 179 6.75 26.20 6.53
C GLU A 179 7.51 24.91 6.19
N GLN A 180 6.79 23.78 6.12
CA GLN A 180 7.36 22.49 5.75
C GLN A 180 7.81 22.45 4.28
N ALA A 181 7.04 23.03 3.36
CA ALA A 181 7.42 23.17 1.97
C ALA A 181 8.67 24.05 1.79
N THR A 182 8.79 25.12 2.60
CA THR A 182 9.97 25.97 2.63
C THR A 182 11.20 25.23 3.16
N SER A 183 11.03 24.44 4.21
CA SER A 183 12.11 23.61 4.75
C SER A 183 12.54 22.51 3.77
N ALA A 184 11.60 21.93 3.01
CA ALA A 184 11.92 21.00 1.92
C ALA A 184 12.69 21.69 0.78
N ALA A 185 12.29 22.91 0.38
CA ALA A 185 13.03 23.70 -0.59
C ALA A 185 14.47 24.00 -0.12
N TYR A 186 14.66 24.28 1.18
CA TYR A 186 15.99 24.44 1.77
C TYR A 186 16.81 23.14 1.70
N ALA A 187 16.21 21.97 1.95
CA ALA A 187 16.87 20.68 1.77
C ALA A 187 17.38 20.47 0.33
N PHE A 188 16.56 20.78 -0.67
CA PHE A 188 16.96 20.70 -2.07
C PHE A 188 18.04 21.72 -2.44
N PHE A 189 17.98 22.92 -1.87
CA PHE A 189 19.05 23.89 -2.00
C PHE A 189 20.37 23.36 -1.43
N LEU A 190 20.38 22.82 -0.21
CA LEU A 190 21.58 22.21 0.40
C LEU A 190 22.12 21.06 -0.46
N HIS A 191 21.23 20.26 -1.07
CA HIS A 191 21.65 19.22 -2.00
C HIS A 191 22.30 19.79 -3.26
N SER A 192 21.75 20.88 -3.79
CA SER A 192 22.28 21.53 -4.99
C SER A 192 23.68 22.10 -4.81
N VAL A 193 24.06 22.50 -3.58
CA VAL A 193 25.40 23.05 -3.28
C VAL A 193 26.52 22.02 -3.51
N HIS A 194 26.25 20.73 -3.29
CA HIS A 194 27.25 19.65 -3.39
C HIS A 194 26.96 18.65 -4.50
N GLY A 195 25.89 18.85 -5.27
CA GLY A 195 25.36 17.85 -6.16
C GLY A 195 24.52 18.44 -7.28
N SER A 196 23.36 17.85 -7.49
CA SER A 196 22.48 18.21 -8.60
C SER A 196 21.53 19.36 -8.24
N VAL A 197 21.44 20.36 -9.11
CA VAL A 197 20.43 21.43 -9.04
C VAL A 197 19.05 20.96 -9.51
N ALA A 198 18.94 19.77 -10.11
CA ALA A 198 17.71 19.31 -10.76
C ALA A 198 16.55 19.16 -9.78
N GLU A 199 16.80 18.65 -8.58
CA GLU A 199 15.82 18.45 -7.51
C GLU A 199 15.25 19.79 -7.03
N ALA A 200 16.13 20.78 -6.84
CA ALA A 200 15.76 22.14 -6.44
C ALA A 200 14.96 22.85 -7.53
N ASN A 201 15.41 22.79 -8.79
CA ASN A 201 14.71 23.40 -9.92
C ASN A 201 13.35 22.75 -10.18
N ARG A 202 13.24 21.43 -10.01
CA ARG A 202 11.96 20.73 -10.14
C ARG A 202 10.99 21.15 -9.05
N PHE A 203 11.44 21.13 -7.80
CA PHE A 203 10.60 21.53 -6.67
C PHE A 203 10.15 22.99 -6.81
N ALA A 204 11.05 23.88 -7.24
CA ALA A 204 10.75 25.27 -7.57
C ALA A 204 9.66 25.40 -8.65
N ARG A 205 9.76 24.62 -9.73
CA ARG A 205 8.81 24.67 -10.86
C ARG A 205 7.43 24.13 -10.48
N GLU A 206 7.38 23.02 -9.75
CA GLU A 206 6.13 22.34 -9.40
C GLU A 206 5.42 23.04 -8.25
N TYR A 207 6.17 23.62 -7.32
CA TYR A 207 5.61 24.13 -6.07
C TYR A 207 5.83 25.63 -5.84
N GLY A 208 6.59 26.31 -6.68
CA GLY A 208 6.83 27.75 -6.58
C GLY A 208 7.68 28.15 -5.37
N THR A 209 8.27 27.21 -4.63
CA THR A 209 9.07 27.49 -3.43
C THR A 209 10.54 27.23 -3.72
N VAL A 210 11.38 28.26 -3.53
CA VAL A 210 12.83 28.16 -3.76
C VAL A 210 13.57 28.78 -2.58
N TYR A 211 14.72 28.21 -2.24
CA TYR A 211 15.69 28.86 -1.37
C TYR A 211 16.81 29.42 -2.24
N ARG A 212 17.03 30.74 -2.21
CA ARG A 212 18.08 31.40 -2.99
C ARG A 212 18.88 32.35 -2.11
N ALA A 213 20.14 32.57 -2.47
CA ALA A 213 20.90 33.68 -1.93
C ALA A 213 20.24 34.98 -2.39
N ASP A 214 19.82 35.80 -1.44
CA ASP A 214 19.47 37.19 -1.70
C ASP A 214 20.76 37.93 -2.04
N THR A 215 20.87 38.32 -3.29
CA THR A 215 22.05 39.01 -3.86
C THR A 215 22.27 40.39 -3.25
N SER A 216 21.28 40.96 -2.56
CA SER A 216 21.39 42.28 -1.92
C SER A 216 21.88 42.20 -0.47
N THR A 217 21.62 41.08 0.23
CA THR A 217 22.01 40.90 1.64
C THR A 217 23.05 39.81 1.87
N GLY A 218 23.37 39.01 0.84
CA GLY A 218 24.24 37.84 0.94
C GLY A 218 23.66 36.70 1.80
N ARG A 219 22.42 36.85 2.30
CA ARG A 219 21.75 35.86 3.13
C ARG A 219 20.88 34.95 2.29
N LEU A 220 20.80 33.69 2.68
CA LEU A 220 19.86 32.77 2.05
C LEU A 220 18.44 33.06 2.54
N GLN A 221 17.51 33.26 1.60
CA GLN A 221 16.11 33.53 1.92
C GLN A 221 15.17 32.65 1.09
N PRO A 222 14.02 32.25 1.67
CA PRO A 222 12.96 31.63 0.91
C PRO A 222 12.31 32.65 -0.02
N ALA A 223 12.12 32.28 -1.29
CA ALA A 223 11.43 33.07 -2.29
C ALA A 223 10.30 32.24 -2.90
N ARG A 224 9.13 32.87 -3.08
CA ARG A 224 8.04 32.31 -3.87
C ARG A 224 8.15 32.80 -5.32
N LEU A 225 8.21 31.88 -6.27
CA LEU A 225 8.03 32.19 -7.68
C LEU A 225 6.53 32.42 -7.92
N ARG A 226 6.17 33.61 -8.41
CA ARG A 226 4.81 33.91 -8.87
C ARG A 226 4.49 33.17 -10.15
#